data_AF-A0A6L3JQJ9-F1
#
_entry.id   AF-A0A6L3JQJ9-F1
#
_cell.length_a   1.000
_cell.length_b   1.000
_cell.length_c   1.000
_cell.angle_alpha   90.00
_cell.angle_beta   90.00
_cell.angle_gamma   90.00
#
_symmetry.space_group_name_H-M   'P 1'
#
loop_
_entity.id
_entity.type
_entity.pdbx_description
1 polymer ?
#
loop_
_entity_poly.entity_id
_entity_poly.type
_entity_poly.pdbx_seq_one_letter_code
_entity_poly.pdbx_strand_id
1 'polypeptide(L)'
;FVMKFNRPVIDTLYLPMAETEKGKRIIATFDMEPGEELLMKVAMSTTGVDGAKKNMEAEIADWNFEGVKQAAHDEWNNYLSRIEITGTDDEKTNFYTSFYHALIQPNQISDVDGWYRNAADSIVKAGNGAFYSTFSLWDAYRAAHPFYTLMVPEKVDGFVNSLVEQAEVQGFLPIWGLWGKETYTMIGNHGVSVIAEAYRKGFRGFDAERAFNVIKNTQTVSHKLKSDWETYMKYGYFPTDLIKTESVSSTLESVYDDYAAADMAQRMGKEEDAAYFAKRADFYKNLFDTETQFMRPRNADGSWKSPFNPSQVAHMESTGGDYTEGNAWQYTWHVQHDVPGLIELFGGEQAFLNKLDSLFTLKLETTQADVTGLIGQYAHGNEPSHHITYLYTLAGRPERTQELIREIFDTQYHPEPDGLCGNDDCGQMSAWYMFSAMGFYPVDPVSGNYVCGAPQMPEFVLNLADGKTFTIIAEGLSKEHKYVDSITLNGEPYTKNYISHEDILKGGTLVYKMK
;
A
#
# COMPACT_ATOMS: atom_id res chain seq x y z
N PHE A 1 27.16 11.05 4.44
CA PHE A 1 27.47 9.99 5.41
C PHE A 1 28.76 10.34 6.16
N VAL A 2 29.00 9.70 7.31
CA VAL A 2 30.31 9.63 7.98
C VAL A 2 30.64 8.19 8.30
N MET A 3 31.94 7.86 8.31
CA MET A 3 32.44 6.57 8.78
C MET A 3 33.46 6.77 9.89
N LYS A 4 33.48 5.89 10.89
CA LYS A 4 34.52 5.80 11.92
C LYS A 4 35.00 4.36 11.99
N PHE A 5 36.30 4.18 12.28
CA PHE A 5 36.91 2.88 12.57
C PHE A 5 37.41 2.84 14.01
N ASN A 6 37.41 1.66 14.63
CA ASN A 6 37.97 1.48 15.99
C ASN A 6 39.51 1.51 16.03
N ARG A 7 40.14 1.51 14.85
CA ARG A 7 41.60 1.60 14.67
C ARG A 7 41.97 2.80 13.81
N PRO A 8 43.16 3.40 14.03
CA PRO A 8 43.65 4.46 13.17
C PRO A 8 43.96 3.92 11.76
N VAL A 9 43.62 4.69 10.74
CA VAL A 9 44.09 4.46 9.38
C VAL A 9 45.58 4.83 9.32
N ILE A 10 46.45 3.89 8.93
CA ILE A 10 47.90 4.09 8.86
C ILE A 10 48.39 4.56 7.48
N ASP A 11 47.63 4.25 6.42
CA ASP A 11 47.89 4.73 5.07
C ASP A 11 46.58 4.90 4.30
N THR A 12 46.56 5.84 3.35
CA THR A 12 45.39 6.14 2.51
C THR A 12 45.82 6.35 1.08
N LEU A 13 45.38 5.46 0.19
CA LEU A 13 45.58 5.58 -1.26
C LEU A 13 44.30 6.02 -1.94
N TYR A 14 44.36 7.14 -2.67
CA TYR A 14 43.28 7.61 -3.51
C TYR A 14 43.40 6.98 -4.90
N LEU A 15 42.41 6.20 -5.30
CA LEU A 15 42.36 5.63 -6.65
C LEU A 15 41.80 6.67 -7.63
N PRO A 16 42.22 6.61 -8.92
CA PRO A 16 41.56 7.39 -9.95
C PRO A 16 40.08 7.02 -10.01
N MET A 17 39.24 8.06 -10.17
CA MET A 17 37.80 7.88 -10.34
C MET A 17 37.52 7.23 -11.70
N ALA A 18 36.56 6.30 -11.74
CA ALA A 18 35.99 5.82 -12.99
C ALA A 18 35.10 6.90 -13.62
N GLU A 19 34.84 6.79 -14.92
CA GLU A 19 34.13 7.81 -15.72
C GLU A 19 32.74 8.18 -15.15
N THR A 20 32.05 7.23 -14.52
CA THR A 20 30.70 7.43 -13.96
C THR A 20 30.69 7.82 -12.48
N GLU A 21 31.84 7.82 -11.80
CA GLU A 21 31.90 8.08 -10.38
C GLU A 21 31.81 9.59 -10.09
N LYS A 22 31.04 9.96 -9.06
CA LYS A 22 30.92 11.33 -8.56
C LYS A 22 31.60 11.54 -7.20
N GLY A 23 32.30 10.52 -6.69
CA GLY A 23 32.97 10.52 -5.40
C GLY A 23 34.36 9.89 -5.48
N LYS A 24 35.22 10.23 -4.52
CA LYS A 24 36.58 9.68 -4.43
C LYS A 24 36.55 8.20 -4.08
N ARG A 25 37.45 7.42 -4.67
CA ARG A 25 37.76 6.04 -4.28
C ARG A 25 38.94 6.04 -3.32
N ILE A 26 38.80 5.34 -2.20
CA ILE A 26 39.80 5.33 -1.12
C ILE A 26 40.12 3.88 -0.76
N ILE A 27 41.40 3.54 -0.71
CA ILE A 27 41.92 2.37 0.00
C ILE A 27 42.48 2.89 1.33
N ALA A 28 41.93 2.41 2.44
CA ALA A 28 42.45 2.69 3.78
C ALA A 28 43.15 1.44 4.31
N THR A 29 44.39 1.61 4.77
CA THR A 29 45.22 0.54 5.33
C THR A 29 45.21 0.63 6.85
N PHE A 30 45.12 -0.52 7.52
CA PHE A 30 45.14 -0.66 8.97
C PHE A 30 46.26 -1.62 9.36
N ASP A 31 46.91 -1.34 10.49
CA ASP A 31 47.84 -2.28 11.11
C ASP A 31 47.04 -3.32 11.91
N MET A 32 47.14 -4.60 11.51
CA MET A 32 46.34 -5.68 12.07
C MET A 32 47.12 -6.98 12.17
N GLU A 33 46.95 -7.68 13.30
CA GLU A 33 47.44 -9.04 13.50
C GLU A 33 46.38 -10.10 13.14
N PRO A 34 46.77 -11.34 12.78
CA PRO A 34 45.82 -12.42 12.57
C PRO A 34 44.91 -12.64 13.79
N GLY A 35 43.59 -12.58 13.58
CA GLY A 35 42.59 -12.75 14.65
C GLY A 35 42.09 -11.44 15.25
N GLU A 36 42.64 -10.29 14.86
CA GLU A 36 42.07 -8.99 15.23
C GLU A 36 40.86 -8.61 14.37
N GLU A 37 39.90 -7.92 14.97
CA GLU A 37 38.72 -7.38 14.30
C GLU A 37 38.84 -5.87 14.07
N LEU A 38 38.43 -5.44 12.87
CA LEU A 38 38.25 -4.04 12.52
C LEU A 38 36.76 -3.71 12.54
N LEU A 39 36.35 -2.85 13.47
CA LEU A 39 34.97 -2.39 13.56
C LEU A 39 34.79 -1.09 12.79
N MET A 40 33.67 -0.98 12.08
CA MET A 40 33.29 0.21 11.32
C MET A 40 31.88 0.64 11.71
N LYS A 41 31.70 1.94 11.95
CA LYS A 41 30.39 2.59 12.08
C LYS A 41 30.14 3.49 10.89
N VAL A 42 28.95 3.42 10.31
CA VAL A 42 28.52 4.29 9.20
C VAL A 42 27.20 4.94 9.56
N ALA A 43 27.12 6.26 9.43
CA ALA A 43 25.88 7.00 9.61
C ALA A 43 25.60 7.87 8.39
N MET A 44 24.32 8.04 8.06
CA MET A 44 23.84 8.82 6.93
C MET A 44 22.98 9.99 7.41
N SER A 45 22.77 10.97 6.54
CA SER A 45 21.93 12.14 6.81
C SER A 45 21.58 12.82 5.50
N THR A 46 20.34 13.31 5.39
CA THR A 46 19.89 14.13 4.25
C THR A 46 20.35 15.59 4.37
N THR A 47 20.74 16.03 5.57
CA THR A 47 21.14 17.41 5.88
C THR A 47 22.63 17.64 5.64
N GLY A 48 23.47 16.61 5.86
CA GLY A 48 24.90 16.67 5.53
C GLY A 48 25.79 15.88 6.49
N VAL A 49 27.10 16.19 6.46
CA VAL A 49 28.12 15.50 7.27
C VAL A 49 27.88 15.68 8.77
N ASP A 50 27.50 16.89 9.20
CA ASP A 50 27.31 17.16 10.64
C ASP A 50 26.04 16.51 11.20
N GLY A 51 24.95 16.43 10.43
CA GLY A 51 23.78 15.61 10.79
C GLY A 51 24.16 14.14 10.96
N ALA A 52 24.91 13.58 10.00
CA ALA A 52 25.36 12.19 10.09
C ALA A 52 26.26 11.92 11.32
N LYS A 53 27.09 12.88 11.75
CA LYS A 53 27.88 12.76 12.99
C LYS A 53 26.97 12.72 14.23
N LYS A 54 25.98 13.61 14.30
CA LYS A 54 25.01 13.64 15.40
C LYS A 54 24.25 12.32 15.51
N ASN A 55 23.79 11.78 14.37
CA ASN A 55 23.11 10.47 14.34
C ASN A 55 24.03 9.37 14.91
N MET A 56 25.27 9.28 14.43
CA MET A 56 26.25 8.29 14.93
C MET A 56 26.52 8.43 16.44
N GLU A 57 26.65 9.66 16.93
CA GLU A 57 26.95 9.94 18.34
C GLU A 57 25.77 9.65 19.27
N ALA A 58 24.54 9.88 18.79
CA ALA A 58 23.33 9.61 19.55
C ALA A 58 22.96 8.12 19.60
N GLU A 59 23.10 7.40 18.49
CA GLU A 59 22.59 6.03 18.36
C GLU A 59 23.64 4.96 18.66
N ILE A 60 24.92 5.18 18.31
CA ILE A 60 25.99 4.18 18.45
C ILE A 60 27.26 4.85 18.99
N ALA A 61 27.22 5.29 20.25
CA ALA A 61 28.32 6.00 20.89
C ALA A 61 29.57 5.12 21.09
N ASP A 62 29.40 3.84 21.46
CA ASP A 62 30.49 2.90 21.75
C ASP A 62 30.83 1.97 20.57
N TRP A 63 31.57 0.87 20.83
CA TRP A 63 32.05 -0.10 19.84
C TRP A 63 31.51 -1.52 20.10
N ASN A 64 30.37 -1.65 20.76
CA ASN A 64 29.81 -2.97 21.10
C ASN A 64 28.90 -3.51 19.98
N PHE A 65 29.50 -4.20 19.00
CA PHE A 65 28.75 -4.79 17.87
C PHE A 65 27.66 -5.77 18.33
N GLU A 66 27.96 -6.68 19.25
CA GLU A 66 26.96 -7.64 19.75
C GLU A 66 25.83 -6.93 20.52
N GLY A 67 26.13 -5.83 21.21
CA GLY A 67 25.11 -4.99 21.84
C GLY A 67 24.14 -4.36 20.83
N VAL A 68 24.67 -3.80 19.73
CA VAL A 68 23.85 -3.23 18.65
C VAL A 68 23.00 -4.32 17.97
N LYS A 69 23.60 -5.49 17.72
CA LYS A 69 22.90 -6.65 17.14
C LYS A 69 21.78 -7.14 18.04
N GLN A 70 22.01 -7.25 19.35
CA GLN A 70 20.97 -7.67 20.30
C GLN A 70 19.85 -6.64 20.40
N ALA A 71 20.17 -5.34 20.45
CA ALA A 71 19.17 -4.28 20.47
C ALA A 71 18.28 -4.32 19.21
N ALA A 72 18.88 -4.50 18.02
CA ALA A 72 18.12 -4.66 16.78
C ALA A 72 17.24 -5.92 16.78
N HIS A 73 17.76 -7.05 17.29
CA HIS A 73 16.97 -8.28 17.45
C HIS A 73 15.78 -8.10 18.38
N ASP A 74 15.96 -7.40 19.50
CA ASP A 74 14.89 -7.18 20.48
C ASP A 74 13.85 -6.19 19.95
N GLU A 75 14.27 -5.16 19.20
CA GLU A 75 13.35 -4.23 18.53
C GLU A 75 12.51 -4.94 17.46
N TRP A 76 13.12 -5.79 16.63
CA TRP A 76 12.38 -6.61 15.67
C TRP A 76 11.38 -7.53 16.36
N ASN A 77 11.79 -8.23 17.43
CA ASN A 77 10.88 -9.10 18.16
C ASN A 77 9.72 -8.34 18.80
N ASN A 78 9.92 -7.12 19.29
CA ASN A 78 8.85 -6.28 19.83
C ASN A 78 7.79 -5.92 18.77
N TYR A 79 8.18 -5.79 17.49
CA TYR A 79 7.24 -5.61 16.40
C TYR A 79 6.59 -6.93 15.98
N LEU A 80 7.38 -7.97 15.74
CA LEU A 80 6.88 -9.25 15.24
C LEU A 80 5.98 -9.95 16.26
N SER A 81 6.21 -9.77 17.57
CA SER A 81 5.34 -10.31 18.62
C SER A 81 3.99 -9.60 18.75
N ARG A 82 3.72 -8.54 17.97
CA ARG A 82 2.40 -7.90 17.96
C ARG A 82 1.33 -8.80 17.35
N ILE A 83 1.72 -9.80 16.57
CA ILE A 83 0.82 -10.86 16.10
C ILE A 83 1.46 -12.22 16.41
N GLU A 84 0.82 -12.99 17.27
CA GLU A 84 1.20 -14.38 17.52
C GLU A 84 0.34 -15.30 16.64
N ILE A 85 0.97 -16.31 16.03
CA ILE A 85 0.27 -17.23 15.12
C ILE A 85 0.51 -18.69 15.49
N THR A 86 -0.54 -19.49 15.36
CA THR A 86 -0.45 -20.95 15.40
C THR A 86 -0.49 -21.49 13.97
N GLY A 87 0.53 -22.24 13.57
CA GLY A 87 0.70 -22.80 12.23
C GLY A 87 1.96 -23.67 12.13
N THR A 88 2.20 -24.20 10.93
CA THR A 88 3.43 -24.89 10.54
C THR A 88 4.63 -23.94 10.48
N ASP A 89 5.84 -24.49 10.39
CA ASP A 89 7.06 -23.67 10.29
C ASP A 89 7.13 -22.87 8.98
N ASP A 90 6.63 -23.43 7.87
CA ASP A 90 6.54 -22.74 6.58
C ASP A 90 5.55 -21.56 6.63
N GLU A 91 4.37 -21.78 7.22
CA GLU A 91 3.36 -20.72 7.44
C GLU A 91 3.92 -19.60 8.32
N LYS A 92 4.63 -19.95 9.40
CA LYS A 92 5.30 -18.97 10.27
C LYS A 92 6.39 -18.20 9.54
N THR A 93 7.19 -18.89 8.73
CA THR A 93 8.27 -18.26 7.96
C THR A 93 7.70 -17.26 6.96
N ASN A 94 6.67 -17.63 6.21
CA ASN A 94 5.97 -16.71 5.31
C ASN A 94 5.40 -15.52 6.06
N PHE A 95 4.61 -15.75 7.13
CA PHE A 95 3.93 -14.68 7.85
C PHE A 95 4.91 -13.68 8.48
N TYR A 96 5.93 -14.14 9.21
CA TYR A 96 6.88 -13.25 9.87
C TYR A 96 7.85 -12.58 8.89
N THR A 97 8.15 -13.21 7.75
CA THR A 97 8.90 -12.55 6.66
C THR A 97 8.06 -11.45 6.02
N SER A 98 6.78 -11.68 5.75
CA SER A 98 5.86 -10.64 5.30
C SER A 98 5.72 -9.50 6.31
N PHE A 99 5.63 -9.81 7.61
CA PHE A 99 5.57 -8.77 8.64
C PHE A 99 6.88 -7.95 8.67
N TYR A 100 8.04 -8.58 8.54
CA TYR A 100 9.31 -7.88 8.37
C TYR A 100 9.32 -6.97 7.14
N HIS A 101 8.91 -7.46 5.96
CA HIS A 101 8.85 -6.68 4.72
C HIS A 101 7.91 -5.48 4.81
N ALA A 102 6.79 -5.61 5.52
CA ALA A 102 5.87 -4.51 5.77
C ALA A 102 6.46 -3.42 6.69
N LEU A 103 7.55 -3.68 7.41
CA LEU A 103 8.08 -2.73 8.41
C LEU A 103 9.42 -2.09 8.03
N ILE A 104 10.03 -2.50 6.91
CA ILE A 104 11.29 -1.90 6.43
C ILE A 104 11.11 -0.53 5.74
N GLN A 105 9.87 -0.10 5.49
CA GLN A 105 9.49 1.26 5.08
C GLN A 105 8.06 1.59 5.54
N PRO A 106 7.60 2.88 5.58
CA PRO A 106 8.29 4.13 5.23
C PRO A 106 9.56 4.43 6.04
N ASN A 107 10.53 5.08 5.41
CA ASN A 107 11.86 5.33 5.96
C ASN A 107 11.95 6.70 6.65
N GLN A 108 12.43 6.76 7.89
CA GLN A 108 12.74 8.05 8.54
C GLN A 108 13.99 8.67 7.89
N ILE A 109 13.85 9.83 7.25
CA ILE A 109 14.95 10.55 6.58
C ILE A 109 15.40 11.81 7.32
N SER A 110 14.70 12.16 8.40
CA SER A 110 15.14 13.18 9.35
C SER A 110 16.20 12.64 10.29
N ASP A 111 17.20 13.47 10.56
CA ASP A 111 18.23 13.21 11.57
C ASP A 111 17.65 13.15 12.99
N VAL A 112 18.45 12.69 13.95
CA VAL A 112 18.05 12.56 15.38
C VAL A 112 17.61 13.88 16.03
N ASP A 113 17.98 15.03 15.45
CA ASP A 113 17.56 16.35 15.88
C ASP A 113 16.33 16.91 15.12
N GLY A 114 15.71 16.07 14.28
CA GLY A 114 14.49 16.35 13.54
C GLY A 114 14.69 17.15 12.25
N TRP A 115 15.93 17.44 11.85
CA TRP A 115 16.22 18.16 10.61
C TRP A 115 16.27 17.22 9.42
N TYR A 116 15.76 17.66 8.28
CA TYR A 116 15.76 16.90 7.02
C TYR A 116 15.87 17.84 5.82
N ARG A 117 16.20 17.28 4.65
CA ARG A 117 16.14 17.99 3.37
C ARG A 117 14.77 17.80 2.72
N ASN A 118 14.02 18.88 2.53
CA ASN A 118 12.67 18.82 1.97
C ASN A 118 12.66 18.80 0.42
N ALA A 119 11.45 18.77 -0.15
CA ALA A 119 11.23 18.74 -1.59
C ALA A 119 11.80 19.95 -2.35
N ALA A 120 12.06 21.08 -1.67
CA ALA A 120 12.72 22.27 -2.23
C ALA A 120 14.25 22.31 -2.00
N ASP A 121 14.86 21.17 -1.63
CA ASP A 121 16.29 21.06 -1.28
C ASP A 121 16.74 21.92 -0.09
N SER A 122 15.79 22.43 0.69
CA SER A 122 16.06 23.23 1.88
C SER A 122 16.17 22.32 3.11
N ILE A 123 17.09 22.65 4.01
CA ILE A 123 17.21 21.97 5.31
C ILE A 123 16.22 22.62 6.27
N VAL A 124 15.23 21.85 6.71
CA VAL A 124 14.15 22.32 7.58
C VAL A 124 13.92 21.32 8.70
N LYS A 125 13.19 21.73 9.74
CA LYS A 125 12.89 20.89 10.89
C LYS A 125 11.47 20.32 10.76
N ALA A 126 11.33 19.01 10.95
CA ALA A 126 10.04 18.31 10.92
C ALA A 126 9.12 18.84 12.03
N GLY A 127 7.84 19.07 11.71
CA GLY A 127 6.89 19.70 12.62
C GLY A 127 6.59 18.87 13.87
N ASN A 128 6.62 17.55 13.75
CA ASN A 128 6.39 16.59 14.84
C ASN A 128 7.66 15.83 15.29
N GLY A 129 8.84 16.30 14.86
CA GLY A 129 10.13 15.72 15.25
C GLY A 129 10.66 14.59 14.36
N ALA A 130 9.86 14.05 13.42
CA ALA A 130 10.34 13.05 12.46
C ALA A 130 9.72 13.28 11.07
N PHE A 131 10.52 13.10 10.02
CA PHE A 131 10.04 13.14 8.65
C PHE A 131 10.35 11.80 7.96
N TYR A 132 9.32 11.21 7.37
CA TYR A 132 9.38 9.93 6.69
C TYR A 132 9.31 10.11 5.17
N SER A 133 9.91 9.20 4.42
CA SER A 133 9.84 9.09 2.97
C SER A 133 9.75 7.63 2.54
N THR A 134 9.92 7.34 1.24
CA THR A 134 9.60 6.05 0.62
C THR A 134 8.11 5.77 0.77
N PHE A 135 7.31 6.63 0.14
CA PHE A 135 5.86 6.51 0.07
C PHE A 135 5.49 5.97 -1.32
N SER A 136 5.42 4.64 -1.44
CA SER A 136 4.95 3.93 -2.63
C SER A 136 3.42 3.91 -2.64
N LEU A 137 2.80 5.08 -2.80
CA LEU A 137 1.40 5.27 -2.40
C LEU A 137 0.42 4.55 -3.31
N TRP A 138 0.75 4.34 -4.59
CA TRP A 138 -0.09 3.56 -5.51
C TRP A 138 -0.32 2.13 -5.04
N ASP A 139 0.66 1.55 -4.36
CA ASP A 139 0.60 0.21 -3.80
C ASP A 139 0.08 0.26 -2.37
N ALA A 140 0.81 1.00 -1.53
CA ALA A 140 0.73 0.90 -0.08
C ALA A 140 -0.61 1.39 0.49
N TYR A 141 -1.38 2.22 -0.22
CA TYR A 141 -2.71 2.63 0.27
C TYR A 141 -3.67 1.46 0.42
N ARG A 142 -3.47 0.38 -0.36
CA ARG A 142 -4.41 -0.74 -0.49
C ARG A 142 -4.42 -1.65 0.72
N ALA A 143 -3.24 -1.98 1.26
CA ALA A 143 -3.10 -2.88 2.42
C ALA A 143 -2.02 -2.44 3.41
N ALA A 144 -0.87 -1.94 2.97
CA ALA A 144 0.23 -1.60 3.89
C ALA A 144 -0.14 -0.48 4.88
N HIS A 145 -0.70 0.64 4.41
CA HIS A 145 -1.21 1.70 5.27
C HIS A 145 -2.37 1.24 6.17
N PRO A 146 -3.38 0.51 5.67
CA PRO A 146 -4.37 -0.14 6.52
C PRO A 146 -3.78 -1.03 7.62
N PHE A 147 -2.68 -1.74 7.33
CA PHE A 147 -1.96 -2.56 8.30
C PHE A 147 -1.31 -1.70 9.37
N TYR A 148 -0.65 -0.58 8.99
CA TYR A 148 -0.06 0.35 9.95
C TYR A 148 -1.10 0.96 10.90
N THR A 149 -2.30 1.28 10.41
CA THR A 149 -3.37 1.79 11.29
C THR A 149 -3.79 0.80 12.37
N LEU A 150 -3.58 -0.50 12.15
CA LEU A 150 -3.97 -1.54 13.09
C LEU A 150 -2.80 -1.94 14.00
N MET A 151 -1.64 -2.23 13.42
CA MET A 151 -0.52 -2.87 14.12
C MET A 151 0.65 -1.94 14.42
N VAL A 152 0.73 -0.77 13.79
CA VAL A 152 1.80 0.23 13.98
C VAL A 152 1.22 1.64 14.15
N PRO A 153 0.19 1.83 15.00
CA PRO A 153 -0.55 3.09 15.06
C PRO A 153 0.34 4.27 15.49
N GLU A 154 1.43 4.01 16.24
CA GLU A 154 2.34 5.04 16.70
C GLU A 154 3.10 5.76 15.58
N LYS A 155 3.16 5.18 14.37
CA LYS A 155 3.82 5.79 13.21
C LYS A 155 2.88 6.56 12.30
N VAL A 156 1.58 6.30 12.37
CA VAL A 156 0.58 6.82 11.42
C VAL A 156 0.54 8.34 11.39
N ASP A 157 0.48 9.00 12.55
CA ASP A 157 0.51 10.46 12.62
C ASP A 157 1.82 11.03 12.04
N GLY A 158 2.94 10.32 12.22
CA GLY A 158 4.23 10.65 11.61
C GLY A 158 4.19 10.64 10.09
N PHE A 159 3.59 9.60 9.51
CA PHE A 159 3.43 9.45 8.06
C PHE A 159 2.52 10.55 7.50
N VAL A 160 1.36 10.79 8.11
CA VAL A 160 0.42 11.83 7.66
C VAL A 160 1.05 13.22 7.70
N ASN A 161 1.73 13.58 8.79
CA ASN A 161 2.42 14.87 8.86
C ASN A 161 3.51 14.99 7.77
N SER A 162 4.25 13.93 7.48
CA SER A 162 5.28 13.95 6.42
C SER A 162 4.67 14.17 5.03
N LEU A 163 3.54 13.52 4.73
CA LEU A 163 2.79 13.74 3.48
C LEU A 163 2.32 15.19 3.36
N VAL A 164 1.72 15.74 4.42
CA VAL A 164 1.24 17.12 4.45
C VAL A 164 2.39 18.13 4.32
N GLU A 165 3.48 17.94 5.07
CA GLU A 165 4.66 18.81 5.01
C GLU A 165 5.33 18.79 3.63
N GLN A 166 5.42 17.63 2.98
CA GLN A 166 5.89 17.56 1.60
C GLN A 166 4.95 18.31 0.65
N ALA A 167 3.64 18.13 0.81
CA ALA A 167 2.63 18.77 -0.02
C ALA A 167 2.67 20.30 0.06
N GLU A 168 2.88 20.85 1.25
CA GLU A 168 2.97 22.30 1.46
C GLU A 168 4.19 22.92 0.76
N VAL A 169 5.27 22.14 0.57
CA VAL A 169 6.47 22.60 -0.11
C VAL A 169 6.34 22.49 -1.63
N GLN A 170 5.81 21.37 -2.14
CA GLN A 170 5.73 21.10 -3.58
C GLN A 170 4.41 21.53 -4.23
N GLY A 171 3.39 21.82 -3.43
CA GLY A 171 2.06 22.27 -3.84
C GLY A 171 1.01 21.16 -3.99
N PHE A 172 1.35 19.89 -3.82
CA PHE A 172 0.42 18.75 -3.96
C PHE A 172 0.97 17.56 -3.16
N LEU A 173 0.10 16.68 -2.68
CA LEU A 173 0.52 15.44 -2.00
C LEU A 173 1.43 14.61 -2.91
N PRO A 174 2.46 13.94 -2.36
CA PRO A 174 3.30 13.13 -3.21
C PRO A 174 2.50 12.01 -3.88
N ILE A 175 2.82 11.72 -5.14
CA ILE A 175 2.32 10.54 -5.87
C ILE A 175 3.22 9.36 -5.50
N TRP A 176 4.54 9.53 -5.68
CA TRP A 176 5.57 8.67 -5.10
C TRP A 176 6.61 9.50 -4.35
N GLY A 177 6.74 9.28 -3.06
CA GLY A 177 7.75 9.96 -2.25
C GLY A 177 9.06 9.18 -2.19
N LEU A 178 10.13 9.62 -2.85
CA LEU A 178 11.48 9.04 -2.71
C LEU A 178 12.46 10.05 -2.13
N TRP A 179 13.06 9.73 -0.98
CA TRP A 179 14.12 10.55 -0.36
C TRP A 179 13.73 12.03 -0.15
N GLY A 180 12.47 12.27 0.21
CA GLY A 180 11.88 13.60 0.42
C GLY A 180 11.53 14.35 -0.87
N LYS A 181 11.48 13.65 -2.01
CA LYS A 181 11.20 14.19 -3.35
C LYS A 181 10.06 13.42 -4.02
N GLU A 182 9.49 14.04 -5.05
CA GLU A 182 8.50 13.43 -5.95
C GLU A 182 9.20 12.71 -7.11
N THR A 183 8.71 11.52 -7.49
CA THR A 183 9.14 10.80 -8.72
C THR A 183 8.05 10.68 -9.78
N TYR A 184 6.79 10.94 -9.43
CA TYR A 184 5.57 10.82 -10.25
C TYR A 184 5.16 9.38 -10.60
N THR A 185 5.66 8.41 -9.83
CA THR A 185 5.35 6.98 -9.93
C THR A 185 4.13 6.67 -9.03
N MET A 186 3.00 6.10 -9.44
CA MET A 186 2.55 5.70 -10.75
C MET A 186 1.48 6.69 -11.25
N ILE A 187 0.22 6.45 -10.88
CA ILE A 187 -0.96 7.27 -11.19
C ILE A 187 -1.76 7.52 -9.91
N GLY A 188 -2.83 8.32 -10.00
CA GLY A 188 -3.65 8.68 -8.84
C GLY A 188 -2.93 9.62 -7.86
N ASN A 189 -3.61 9.97 -6.78
CA ASN A 189 -3.11 10.82 -5.70
C ASN A 189 -3.40 10.17 -4.34
N HIS A 190 -2.97 8.92 -4.18
CA HIS A 190 -3.37 8.02 -3.09
C HIS A 190 -2.91 8.43 -1.68
N GLY A 191 -2.04 9.44 -1.56
CA GLY A 191 -1.84 10.14 -0.30
C GLY A 191 -3.16 10.67 0.29
N VAL A 192 -4.16 10.99 -0.56
CA VAL A 192 -5.51 11.36 -0.14
C VAL A 192 -6.18 10.22 0.64
N SER A 193 -6.17 9.00 0.10
CA SER A 193 -6.72 7.81 0.77
C SER A 193 -6.06 7.57 2.12
N VAL A 194 -4.73 7.60 2.18
CA VAL A 194 -3.97 7.36 3.43
C VAL A 194 -4.35 8.35 4.53
N ILE A 195 -4.48 9.64 4.19
CA ILE A 195 -4.84 10.69 5.15
C ILE A 195 -6.31 10.55 5.58
N ALA A 196 -7.22 10.33 4.62
CA ALA A 196 -8.64 10.18 4.90
C ALA A 196 -8.92 8.95 5.79
N GLU A 197 -8.26 7.82 5.51
CA GLU A 197 -8.31 6.60 6.32
C GLU A 197 -7.83 6.85 7.76
N ALA A 198 -6.67 7.51 7.93
CA ALA A 198 -6.17 7.85 9.26
C ALA A 198 -7.19 8.72 10.02
N TYR A 199 -7.78 9.73 9.36
CA TYR A 199 -8.80 10.56 9.96
C TYR A 199 -10.07 9.76 10.32
N ARG A 200 -10.53 8.87 9.43
CA ARG A 200 -11.65 7.94 9.66
C ARG A 200 -11.45 7.11 10.92
N LYS A 201 -10.26 6.55 11.09
CA LYS A 201 -9.90 5.61 12.16
C LYS A 201 -9.53 6.28 13.47
N GLY A 202 -9.64 7.61 13.55
CA GLY A 202 -9.51 8.36 14.81
C GLY A 202 -8.12 8.91 15.10
N PHE A 203 -7.18 8.84 14.16
CA PHE A 203 -5.86 9.47 14.29
C PHE A 203 -5.98 10.99 14.24
N ARG A 204 -5.34 11.67 15.19
CA ARG A 204 -5.48 13.13 15.42
C ARG A 204 -4.16 13.80 15.78
N GLY A 205 -3.02 13.13 15.66
CA GLY A 205 -1.69 13.72 15.89
C GLY A 205 -1.20 14.60 14.72
N PHE A 206 -2.10 14.97 13.81
CA PHE A 206 -1.90 15.91 12.72
C PHE A 206 -3.04 16.94 12.68
N ASP A 207 -2.77 18.11 12.09
CA ASP A 207 -3.79 19.14 11.89
C ASP A 207 -4.71 18.74 10.73
N ALA A 208 -5.95 18.36 11.07
CA ALA A 208 -6.94 17.89 10.11
C ALA A 208 -7.35 18.94 9.09
N GLU A 209 -7.32 20.24 9.43
CA GLU A 209 -7.63 21.29 8.46
C GLU A 209 -6.47 21.52 7.48
N ARG A 210 -5.23 21.53 7.97
CA ARG A 210 -4.05 21.53 7.09
C ARG A 210 -4.09 20.35 6.13
N ALA A 211 -4.35 19.15 6.67
CA ALA A 211 -4.43 17.92 5.90
C ALA A 211 -5.54 17.97 4.82
N PHE A 212 -6.74 18.43 5.18
CA PHE A 212 -7.83 18.53 4.22
C PHE A 212 -7.57 19.60 3.14
N ASN A 213 -6.94 20.72 3.51
CA ASN A 213 -6.58 21.76 2.54
C ASN A 213 -5.58 21.24 1.49
N VAL A 214 -4.59 20.44 1.88
CA VAL A 214 -3.66 19.82 0.90
C VAL A 214 -4.35 18.76 0.05
N ILE A 215 -5.29 17.96 0.61
CA ILE A 215 -6.13 17.03 -0.17
C ILE A 215 -6.92 17.79 -1.23
N LYS A 216 -7.64 18.83 -0.81
CA LYS A 216 -8.46 19.65 -1.70
C LYS A 216 -7.62 20.28 -2.80
N ASN A 217 -6.47 20.86 -2.45
CA ASN A 217 -5.56 21.45 -3.44
C ASN A 217 -5.06 20.40 -4.44
N THR A 218 -4.60 19.25 -3.95
CA THR A 218 -4.13 18.12 -4.78
C THR A 218 -5.18 17.68 -5.79
N GLN A 219 -6.44 17.61 -5.37
CA GLN A 219 -7.54 17.14 -6.22
C GLN A 219 -8.17 18.23 -7.12
N THR A 220 -7.83 19.51 -6.95
CA THR A 220 -8.52 20.61 -7.66
C THR A 220 -7.59 21.57 -8.40
N VAL A 221 -6.29 21.53 -8.14
CA VAL A 221 -5.30 22.37 -8.81
C VAL A 221 -4.34 21.50 -9.60
N SER A 222 -4.35 21.68 -10.91
CA SER A 222 -3.51 20.89 -11.81
C SER A 222 -2.03 21.20 -11.60
N HIS A 223 -1.24 20.15 -11.42
CA HIS A 223 0.22 20.19 -11.42
C HIS A 223 0.81 19.54 -12.69
N LYS A 224 2.14 19.45 -12.74
CA LYS A 224 2.90 19.23 -13.98
C LYS A 224 2.58 17.91 -14.70
N LEU A 225 2.36 16.83 -13.95
CA LEU A 225 2.14 15.48 -14.45
C LEU A 225 1.01 14.82 -13.66
N LYS A 226 0.24 13.94 -14.31
CA LYS A 226 -0.78 13.07 -13.69
C LYS A 226 -1.98 13.77 -13.00
N SER A 227 -2.26 15.04 -13.33
CA SER A 227 -3.27 15.84 -12.63
C SER A 227 -3.95 16.89 -13.52
N ASP A 228 -4.48 16.51 -14.68
CA ASP A 228 -5.20 17.47 -15.56
C ASP A 228 -6.67 17.63 -15.12
N TRP A 229 -6.89 18.35 -14.03
CA TRP A 229 -8.21 18.47 -13.41
C TRP A 229 -9.19 19.28 -14.25
N GLU A 230 -8.73 20.22 -15.08
CA GLU A 230 -9.59 20.95 -16.01
C GLU A 230 -10.19 20.00 -17.04
N THR A 231 -9.38 19.11 -17.65
CA THR A 231 -9.87 18.09 -18.57
C THR A 231 -10.78 17.10 -17.85
N TYR A 232 -10.34 16.56 -16.69
CA TYR A 232 -11.13 15.61 -15.89
C TYR A 232 -12.52 16.15 -15.55
N MET A 233 -12.60 17.39 -15.05
CA MET A 233 -13.87 18.01 -14.66
C MET A 233 -14.75 18.39 -15.87
N LYS A 234 -14.14 18.74 -17.01
CA LYS A 234 -14.90 19.09 -18.23
C LYS A 234 -15.65 17.88 -18.79
N TYR A 235 -15.04 16.70 -18.75
CA TYR A 235 -15.59 15.50 -19.37
C TYR A 235 -16.19 14.50 -18.37
N GLY A 236 -15.82 14.61 -17.09
CA GLY A 236 -16.16 13.61 -16.07
C GLY A 236 -15.35 12.32 -16.20
N TYR A 237 -14.20 12.37 -16.88
CA TYR A 237 -13.21 11.31 -17.07
C TYR A 237 -12.01 11.90 -17.83
N PHE A 238 -10.91 11.18 -17.92
CA PHE A 238 -9.79 11.52 -18.81
C PHE A 238 -10.01 10.92 -20.21
N PRO A 239 -10.21 11.74 -21.27
CA PRO A 239 -10.46 11.20 -22.60
C PRO A 239 -9.18 10.64 -23.25
N THR A 240 -9.24 9.44 -23.83
CA THR A 240 -8.07 8.73 -24.43
C THR A 240 -7.43 9.45 -25.62
N ASP A 241 -8.20 10.27 -26.35
CA ASP A 241 -7.72 11.07 -27.46
C ASP A 241 -6.97 12.34 -27.01
N LEU A 242 -7.12 12.76 -25.75
CA LEU A 242 -6.40 13.87 -25.13
C LEU A 242 -5.29 13.37 -24.20
N ILE A 243 -5.58 12.37 -23.37
CA ILE A 243 -4.68 11.73 -22.42
C ILE A 243 -4.17 10.43 -23.03
N LYS A 244 -2.96 10.47 -23.59
CA LYS A 244 -2.41 9.41 -24.45
C LYS A 244 -2.00 8.13 -23.71
N THR A 245 -1.90 8.19 -22.39
CA THR A 245 -1.49 7.06 -21.55
C THR A 245 -2.36 7.00 -20.30
N GLU A 246 -2.80 5.79 -19.93
CA GLU A 246 -3.41 5.45 -18.65
C GLU A 246 -4.72 6.19 -18.37
N SER A 247 -5.46 6.55 -19.43
CA SER A 247 -6.67 7.37 -19.33
C SER A 247 -7.78 6.73 -18.47
N VAL A 248 -8.00 5.41 -18.60
CA VAL A 248 -9.02 4.69 -17.84
C VAL A 248 -8.57 4.46 -16.41
N SER A 249 -7.37 3.93 -16.20
CA SER A 249 -6.83 3.68 -14.87
C SER A 249 -6.73 4.97 -14.04
N SER A 250 -6.20 6.05 -14.63
CA SER A 250 -6.12 7.36 -13.94
C SER A 250 -7.50 7.90 -13.58
N THR A 251 -8.53 7.65 -14.41
CA THR A 251 -9.91 8.07 -14.10
C THR A 251 -10.47 7.29 -12.91
N LEU A 252 -10.36 5.96 -12.92
CA LEU A 252 -10.92 5.10 -11.88
C LEU A 252 -10.22 5.31 -10.53
N GLU A 253 -8.91 5.51 -10.54
CA GLU A 253 -8.13 5.74 -9.33
C GLU A 253 -8.33 7.15 -8.76
N SER A 254 -8.44 8.17 -9.63
CA SER A 254 -8.83 9.52 -9.18
C SER A 254 -10.24 9.56 -8.58
N VAL A 255 -11.16 8.74 -9.11
CA VAL A 255 -12.50 8.56 -8.56
C VAL A 255 -12.47 8.01 -7.13
N TYR A 256 -11.59 7.04 -6.85
CA TYR A 256 -11.43 6.51 -5.50
C TYR A 256 -10.87 7.57 -4.54
N ASP A 257 -9.87 8.34 -4.99
CA ASP A 257 -9.32 9.43 -4.17
C ASP A 257 -10.33 10.58 -3.95
N ASP A 258 -11.22 10.84 -4.92
CA ASP A 258 -12.35 11.77 -4.76
C ASP A 258 -13.34 11.26 -3.70
N TYR A 259 -13.64 9.95 -3.68
CA TYR A 259 -14.43 9.35 -2.59
C TYR A 259 -13.76 9.54 -1.23
N ALA A 260 -12.44 9.30 -1.14
CA ALA A 260 -11.68 9.49 0.09
C ALA A 260 -11.73 10.94 0.59
N ALA A 261 -11.59 11.92 -0.31
CA ALA A 261 -11.76 13.34 0.01
C ALA A 261 -13.18 13.66 0.48
N ALA A 262 -14.21 13.07 -0.16
CA ALA A 262 -15.61 13.26 0.23
C ALA A 262 -15.91 12.71 1.64
N ASP A 263 -15.42 11.52 1.98
CA ASP A 263 -15.62 10.92 3.31
C ASP A 263 -14.95 11.77 4.40
N MET A 264 -13.71 12.22 4.19
CA MET A 264 -13.05 13.11 5.15
C MET A 264 -13.79 14.44 5.30
N ALA A 265 -14.18 15.08 4.18
CA ALA A 265 -14.96 16.33 4.20
C ALA A 265 -16.26 16.18 5.00
N GLN A 266 -17.00 15.10 4.77
CA GLN A 266 -18.25 14.80 5.47
C GLN A 266 -18.04 14.69 6.98
N ARG A 267 -16.98 14.01 7.41
CA ARG A 267 -16.64 13.85 8.84
C ARG A 267 -16.20 15.13 9.51
N MET A 268 -15.60 16.04 8.74
CA MET A 268 -15.22 17.37 9.19
C MET A 268 -16.41 18.35 9.19
N GLY A 269 -17.59 17.94 8.70
CA GLY A 269 -18.76 18.82 8.57
C GLY A 269 -18.66 19.82 7.41
N LYS A 270 -17.83 19.55 6.40
CA LYS A 270 -17.64 20.39 5.21
C LYS A 270 -18.59 19.98 4.10
N GLU A 271 -19.88 20.26 4.28
CA GLU A 271 -20.96 19.76 3.42
C GLU A 271 -20.79 20.09 1.93
N GLU A 272 -20.35 21.31 1.59
CA GLU A 272 -20.12 21.73 0.20
C GLU A 272 -19.00 20.94 -0.47
N ASP A 273 -17.88 20.75 0.23
CA ASP A 273 -16.74 19.99 -0.28
C ASP A 273 -17.09 18.49 -0.37
N ALA A 274 -17.81 17.95 0.62
CA ALA A 274 -18.28 16.57 0.62
C ALA A 274 -19.18 16.30 -0.60
N ALA A 275 -20.16 17.17 -0.87
CA ALA A 275 -21.04 17.06 -2.03
C ALA A 275 -20.28 17.21 -3.36
N TYR A 276 -19.30 18.12 -3.41
CA TYR A 276 -18.46 18.33 -4.60
C TYR A 276 -17.65 17.08 -4.95
N PHE A 277 -16.93 16.51 -3.99
CA PHE A 277 -16.12 15.32 -4.21
C PHE A 277 -16.96 14.05 -4.40
N ALA A 278 -18.09 13.91 -3.70
CA ALA A 278 -19.00 12.78 -3.91
C ALA A 278 -19.55 12.73 -5.35
N LYS A 279 -19.82 13.89 -5.97
CA LYS A 279 -20.21 13.95 -7.38
C LYS A 279 -19.09 13.46 -8.31
N ARG A 280 -17.84 13.76 -7.99
CA ARG A 280 -16.68 13.31 -8.78
C ARG A 280 -16.40 11.82 -8.57
N ALA A 281 -16.64 11.30 -7.37
CA ALA A 281 -16.57 9.87 -7.07
C ALA A 281 -17.57 9.02 -7.88
N ASP A 282 -18.55 9.64 -8.55
CA ASP A 282 -19.50 9.00 -9.45
C ASP A 282 -19.03 8.95 -10.92
N PHE A 283 -17.89 9.54 -11.25
CA PHE A 283 -17.38 9.66 -12.62
C PHE A 283 -17.00 8.32 -13.26
N TYR A 284 -16.78 7.25 -12.48
CA TYR A 284 -16.54 5.91 -13.02
C TYR A 284 -17.65 5.44 -13.97
N LYS A 285 -18.90 5.87 -13.71
CA LYS A 285 -20.08 5.57 -14.53
C LYS A 285 -19.94 6.06 -15.97
N ASN A 286 -19.10 7.07 -16.22
CA ASN A 286 -18.89 7.62 -17.57
C ASN A 286 -18.02 6.74 -18.47
N LEU A 287 -17.28 5.78 -17.89
CA LEU A 287 -16.41 4.87 -18.62
C LEU A 287 -17.00 3.47 -18.79
N PHE A 288 -18.11 3.15 -18.14
CA PHE A 288 -18.72 1.83 -18.27
C PHE A 288 -19.48 1.70 -19.60
N ASP A 289 -18.92 0.92 -20.51
CA ASP A 289 -19.57 0.57 -21.78
C ASP A 289 -20.50 -0.62 -21.57
N THR A 290 -21.82 -0.38 -21.59
CA THR A 290 -22.84 -1.42 -21.37
C THR A 290 -22.86 -2.50 -22.44
N GLU A 291 -22.32 -2.25 -23.66
CA GLU A 291 -22.25 -3.26 -24.72
C GLU A 291 -21.14 -4.27 -24.46
N THR A 292 -19.96 -3.79 -24.09
CA THR A 292 -18.78 -4.66 -23.83
C THR A 292 -18.66 -5.08 -22.37
N GLN A 293 -19.39 -4.42 -21.47
CA GLN A 293 -19.35 -4.57 -20.01
C GLN A 293 -17.93 -4.41 -19.45
N PHE A 294 -17.24 -3.34 -19.85
CA PHE A 294 -15.92 -2.95 -19.36
C PHE A 294 -15.88 -1.46 -19.07
N MET A 295 -14.96 -1.06 -18.18
CA MET A 295 -14.49 0.32 -18.14
C MET A 295 -13.65 0.56 -19.39
N ARG A 296 -14.24 1.16 -20.42
CA ARG A 296 -13.70 1.26 -21.77
C ARG A 296 -13.16 2.68 -22.03
N PRO A 297 -12.06 2.84 -22.77
CA PRO A 297 -11.54 4.17 -23.09
C PRO A 297 -12.53 4.96 -23.95
N ARG A 298 -12.74 6.22 -23.58
CA ARG A 298 -13.72 7.11 -24.20
C ARG A 298 -13.05 8.37 -24.72
N ASN A 299 -13.43 8.82 -25.90
CA ASN A 299 -12.90 10.03 -26.55
C ASN A 299 -13.63 11.27 -26.06
N ALA A 300 -13.04 12.45 -26.27
CA ALA A 300 -13.59 13.73 -25.84
C ALA A 300 -14.95 14.07 -26.51
N ASP A 301 -15.25 13.49 -27.67
CA ASP A 301 -16.56 13.61 -28.33
C ASP A 301 -17.63 12.66 -27.78
N GLY A 302 -17.27 11.82 -26.79
CA GLY A 302 -18.13 10.85 -26.14
C GLY A 302 -18.16 9.47 -26.80
N SER A 303 -17.50 9.27 -27.95
CA SER A 303 -17.40 7.98 -28.62
C SER A 303 -16.44 7.03 -27.89
N TRP A 304 -16.69 5.72 -27.96
CA TRP A 304 -15.79 4.70 -27.42
C TRP A 304 -14.60 4.48 -28.35
N LYS A 305 -13.40 4.25 -27.79
CA LYS A 305 -12.21 3.88 -28.56
C LYS A 305 -12.45 2.57 -29.31
N SER A 306 -12.12 2.55 -30.60
CA SER A 306 -12.27 1.38 -31.48
C SER A 306 -11.08 1.29 -32.46
N PRO A 307 -10.53 0.09 -32.73
CA PRO A 307 -10.89 -1.21 -32.15
C PRO A 307 -10.57 -1.29 -30.65
N PHE A 308 -11.27 -2.17 -29.93
CA PHE A 308 -11.08 -2.40 -28.50
C PHE A 308 -10.74 -3.87 -28.24
N ASN A 309 -9.60 -4.11 -27.59
CA ASN A 309 -9.19 -5.43 -27.12
C ASN A 309 -9.09 -5.39 -25.58
N PRO A 310 -10.01 -6.04 -24.84
CA PRO A 310 -10.02 -5.98 -23.38
C PRO A 310 -8.85 -6.71 -22.72
N SER A 311 -8.16 -7.60 -23.44
CA SER A 311 -7.00 -8.35 -22.96
C SER A 311 -5.67 -7.71 -23.36
N GLN A 312 -5.68 -6.54 -24.02
CA GLN A 312 -4.45 -5.83 -24.34
C GLN A 312 -3.82 -5.26 -23.06
N VAL A 313 -2.72 -5.87 -22.63
CA VAL A 313 -1.90 -5.36 -21.53
C VAL A 313 -1.12 -4.13 -21.99
N ALA A 314 -1.17 -3.09 -21.18
CA ALA A 314 -0.53 -1.81 -21.41
C ALA A 314 0.41 -1.47 -20.25
N HIS A 315 1.52 -0.82 -20.57
CA HIS A 315 2.42 -0.21 -19.59
C HIS A 315 2.96 1.09 -20.20
N MET A 316 2.89 2.19 -19.45
CA MET A 316 3.15 3.54 -19.96
C MET A 316 4.50 3.64 -20.68
N GLU A 317 5.56 3.10 -20.07
CA GLU A 317 6.92 3.23 -20.60
C GLU A 317 7.25 2.29 -21.76
N SER A 318 6.44 1.25 -22.00
CA SER A 318 6.75 0.22 -23.01
C SER A 318 5.85 0.32 -24.23
N THR A 319 4.53 0.23 -24.04
CA THR A 319 3.55 0.13 -25.13
C THR A 319 2.54 1.27 -25.14
N GLY A 320 2.50 2.09 -24.08
CA GLY A 320 1.42 3.02 -23.83
C GLY A 320 0.09 2.28 -23.66
N GLY A 321 -1.03 2.98 -23.80
CA GLY A 321 -2.37 2.40 -23.67
C GLY A 321 -3.19 3.07 -22.59
N ASP A 322 -4.40 2.56 -22.32
CA ASP A 322 -5.37 3.23 -21.44
C ASP A 322 -5.37 2.69 -20.00
N TYR A 323 -4.65 1.60 -19.78
CA TYR A 323 -4.57 0.89 -18.50
C TYR A 323 -3.12 0.91 -18.00
N THR A 324 -2.93 1.11 -16.69
CA THR A 324 -1.61 1.09 -16.03
C THR A 324 -1.25 -0.33 -15.66
N GLU A 325 -0.15 -0.85 -16.21
CA GLU A 325 0.37 -2.20 -15.91
C GLU A 325 -0.66 -3.33 -15.96
N GLY A 326 -1.61 -3.23 -16.89
CA GLY A 326 -2.75 -4.12 -16.88
C GLY A 326 -3.64 -3.95 -18.10
N ASN A 327 -4.85 -4.48 -18.01
CA ASN A 327 -5.84 -4.43 -19.08
C ASN A 327 -7.26 -4.16 -18.57
N ALA A 328 -8.24 -4.15 -19.48
CA ALA A 328 -9.63 -3.88 -19.13
C ALA A 328 -10.24 -4.92 -18.19
N TRP A 329 -9.81 -6.18 -18.28
CA TRP A 329 -10.27 -7.25 -17.40
C TRP A 329 -9.88 -6.98 -15.95
N GLN A 330 -8.69 -6.45 -15.70
CA GLN A 330 -8.22 -6.15 -14.34
C GLN A 330 -8.81 -4.84 -13.80
N TYR A 331 -8.86 -3.78 -14.62
CA TYR A 331 -9.29 -2.46 -14.16
C TYR A 331 -10.80 -2.25 -14.03
N THR A 332 -11.64 -3.05 -14.68
CA THR A 332 -13.10 -2.87 -14.61
C THR A 332 -13.67 -2.98 -13.19
N TRP A 333 -12.91 -3.62 -12.29
CA TRP A 333 -13.28 -3.86 -10.90
C TRP A 333 -12.85 -2.74 -9.95
N HIS A 334 -12.15 -1.71 -10.43
CA HIS A 334 -11.58 -0.62 -9.61
C HIS A 334 -12.64 0.42 -9.22
N VAL A 335 -13.70 -0.04 -8.54
CA VAL A 335 -14.79 0.77 -7.95
C VAL A 335 -15.00 0.26 -6.53
N GLN A 336 -13.99 0.44 -5.68
CA GLN A 336 -13.93 -0.11 -4.32
C GLN A 336 -14.94 0.55 -3.37
N HIS A 337 -15.20 1.84 -3.57
CA HIS A 337 -16.08 2.67 -2.74
C HIS A 337 -17.57 2.45 -2.99
N ASP A 338 -17.94 1.93 -4.17
CA ASP A 338 -19.34 1.77 -4.61
C ASP A 338 -19.57 0.45 -5.35
N VAL A 339 -19.21 -0.66 -4.71
CA VAL A 339 -19.48 -2.02 -5.24
C VAL A 339 -20.97 -2.24 -5.55
N PRO A 340 -21.94 -1.78 -4.73
CA PRO A 340 -23.36 -1.85 -5.09
C PRO A 340 -23.70 -1.12 -6.41
N GLY A 341 -23.17 0.08 -6.62
CA GLY A 341 -23.34 0.80 -7.89
C GLY A 341 -22.68 0.10 -9.07
N LEU A 342 -21.51 -0.53 -8.87
CA LEU A 342 -20.88 -1.36 -9.90
C LEU A 342 -21.76 -2.57 -10.26
N ILE A 343 -22.33 -3.27 -9.28
CA ILE A 343 -23.27 -4.38 -9.51
C ILE A 343 -24.48 -3.91 -10.35
N GLU A 344 -25.01 -2.72 -10.07
CA GLU A 344 -26.11 -2.14 -10.86
C GLU A 344 -25.70 -1.89 -12.32
N LEU A 345 -24.50 -1.35 -12.57
CA LEU A 345 -23.98 -1.13 -13.93
C LEU A 345 -23.90 -2.43 -14.75
N PHE A 346 -23.56 -3.55 -14.12
CA PHE A 346 -23.55 -4.85 -14.78
C PHE A 346 -24.94 -5.42 -15.09
N GLY A 347 -26.01 -4.81 -14.56
CA GLY A 347 -27.38 -5.31 -14.68
C GLY A 347 -27.82 -6.24 -13.55
N GLY A 348 -27.15 -6.16 -12.40
CA GLY A 348 -27.45 -6.92 -11.19
C GLY A 348 -26.45 -8.03 -10.86
N GLU A 349 -26.66 -8.65 -9.69
CA GLU A 349 -25.73 -9.58 -9.05
C GLU A 349 -25.29 -10.73 -9.97
N GLN A 350 -26.22 -11.39 -10.66
CA GLN A 350 -25.88 -12.52 -11.52
C GLN A 350 -24.98 -12.13 -12.70
N ALA A 351 -25.22 -10.97 -13.32
CA ALA A 351 -24.42 -10.50 -14.44
C ALA A 351 -23.02 -10.06 -13.99
N PHE A 352 -22.94 -9.41 -12.83
CA PHE A 352 -21.68 -9.08 -12.15
C PHE A 352 -20.86 -10.35 -11.87
N LEU A 353 -21.46 -11.34 -11.21
CA LEU A 353 -20.80 -12.60 -10.85
C LEU A 353 -20.35 -13.40 -12.08
N ASN A 354 -21.14 -13.44 -13.16
CA ASN A 354 -20.75 -14.11 -14.40
C ASN A 354 -19.54 -13.45 -15.06
N LYS A 355 -19.48 -12.10 -15.07
CA LYS A 355 -18.32 -11.38 -15.58
C LYS A 355 -17.10 -11.62 -14.70
N LEU A 356 -17.28 -11.64 -13.38
CA LEU A 356 -16.20 -11.88 -12.42
C LEU A 356 -15.66 -13.31 -12.54
N ASP A 357 -16.52 -14.31 -12.70
CA ASP A 357 -16.11 -15.70 -13.00
C ASP A 357 -15.28 -15.79 -14.29
N SER A 358 -15.59 -14.97 -15.29
CA SER A 358 -14.85 -14.93 -16.55
C SER A 358 -13.42 -14.42 -16.36
N LEU A 359 -13.17 -13.50 -15.41
CA LEU A 359 -11.82 -13.04 -15.08
C LEU A 359 -10.92 -14.22 -14.69
N PHE A 360 -11.39 -15.08 -13.79
CA PHE A 360 -10.59 -16.20 -13.28
C PHE A 360 -10.54 -17.40 -14.24
N THR A 361 -11.31 -17.39 -15.32
CA THR A 361 -11.39 -18.51 -16.28
C THR A 361 -10.67 -18.20 -17.60
N LEU A 362 -10.72 -16.96 -18.07
CA LEU A 362 -10.12 -16.59 -19.35
C LEU A 362 -8.61 -16.48 -19.21
N LYS A 363 -7.85 -17.14 -20.08
CA LYS A 363 -6.40 -17.09 -20.07
C LYS A 363 -5.89 -15.71 -20.53
N LEU A 364 -4.95 -15.14 -19.79
CA LEU A 364 -4.10 -14.05 -20.27
C LEU A 364 -2.79 -14.61 -20.84
N GLU A 365 -2.41 -14.13 -22.02
CA GLU A 365 -1.08 -14.33 -22.58
C GLU A 365 -0.39 -12.97 -22.63
N THR A 366 0.68 -12.82 -21.86
CA THR A 366 1.44 -11.57 -21.73
C THR A 366 2.92 -11.86 -21.54
N THR A 367 3.75 -10.90 -21.92
CA THR A 367 5.20 -10.87 -21.64
C THR A 367 5.58 -9.69 -20.75
N GLN A 368 4.60 -8.96 -20.21
CA GLN A 368 4.84 -7.85 -19.29
C GLN A 368 5.37 -8.41 -17.96
N ALA A 369 6.53 -7.92 -17.51
CA ALA A 369 7.23 -8.46 -16.35
C ALA A 369 6.46 -8.26 -15.03
N ASP A 370 5.69 -7.17 -14.95
CA ASP A 370 4.95 -6.78 -13.75
C ASP A 370 3.52 -7.35 -13.74
N VAL A 371 3.15 -8.21 -14.70
CA VAL A 371 1.83 -8.86 -14.76
C VAL A 371 2.01 -10.38 -14.62
N THR A 372 2.21 -10.80 -13.39
CA THR A 372 2.59 -12.16 -13.00
C THR A 372 1.62 -12.75 -11.98
N GLY A 373 1.83 -14.00 -11.57
CA GLY A 373 0.94 -14.71 -10.64
C GLY A 373 -0.48 -14.89 -11.16
N LEU A 374 -0.60 -15.45 -12.37
CA LEU A 374 -1.85 -15.48 -13.13
C LEU A 374 -2.81 -16.60 -12.69
N ILE A 375 -4.06 -16.22 -12.40
CA ILE A 375 -5.23 -17.11 -12.29
C ILE A 375 -6.25 -16.64 -13.33
N GLY A 376 -6.16 -17.16 -14.55
CA GLY A 376 -6.89 -16.61 -15.70
C GLY A 376 -6.34 -15.24 -16.12
N GLN A 377 -7.16 -14.18 -15.98
CA GLN A 377 -6.80 -12.77 -16.18
C GLN A 377 -6.41 -12.07 -14.87
N TYR A 378 -6.76 -12.64 -13.71
CA TYR A 378 -6.31 -12.12 -12.43
C TYR A 378 -4.79 -12.25 -12.34
N ALA A 379 -4.09 -11.18 -11.98
CA ALA A 379 -2.65 -11.16 -11.81
C ALA A 379 -2.34 -10.76 -10.37
N HIS A 380 -1.85 -11.71 -9.57
CA HIS A 380 -1.56 -11.45 -8.17
C HIS A 380 -0.27 -10.65 -7.96
N GLY A 381 0.67 -10.72 -8.89
CA GLY A 381 1.92 -9.96 -8.79
C GLY A 381 1.77 -8.47 -9.10
N ASN A 382 0.54 -7.94 -9.16
CA ASN A 382 0.25 -6.53 -9.40
C ASN A 382 -1.05 -6.08 -8.72
N GLU A 383 -0.99 -4.88 -8.18
CA GLU A 383 -1.91 -4.27 -7.23
C GLU A 383 -3.34 -4.01 -7.70
N PRO A 384 -3.63 -3.72 -8.99
CA PRO A 384 -4.99 -3.53 -9.48
C PRO A 384 -5.91 -4.73 -9.21
N SER A 385 -5.34 -5.92 -9.04
CA SER A 385 -6.10 -7.15 -8.80
C SER A 385 -6.38 -7.44 -7.33
N HIS A 386 -5.65 -6.83 -6.40
CA HIS A 386 -5.57 -7.28 -5.00
C HIS A 386 -6.92 -7.37 -4.26
N HIS A 387 -7.88 -6.50 -4.56
CA HIS A 387 -9.20 -6.50 -3.92
C HIS A 387 -10.23 -7.39 -4.62
N ILE A 388 -9.98 -7.83 -5.85
CA ILE A 388 -11.00 -8.39 -6.74
C ILE A 388 -11.64 -9.67 -6.17
N THR A 389 -10.85 -10.56 -5.55
CA THR A 389 -11.35 -11.83 -5.00
C THR A 389 -12.41 -11.60 -3.92
N TYR A 390 -12.32 -10.51 -3.16
CA TYR A 390 -13.26 -10.14 -2.11
C TYR A 390 -14.57 -9.55 -2.65
N LEU A 391 -14.64 -9.19 -3.94
CA LEU A 391 -15.88 -8.71 -4.55
C LEU A 391 -16.96 -9.79 -4.60
N TYR A 392 -16.59 -11.08 -4.65
CA TYR A 392 -17.56 -12.17 -4.53
C TYR A 392 -18.29 -12.14 -3.18
N THR A 393 -17.57 -11.91 -2.08
CA THR A 393 -18.17 -11.76 -0.74
C THR A 393 -19.10 -10.55 -0.67
N LEU A 394 -18.73 -9.44 -1.32
CA LEU A 394 -19.59 -8.25 -1.40
C LEU A 394 -20.81 -8.46 -2.31
N ALA A 395 -20.72 -9.35 -3.30
CA ALA A 395 -21.79 -9.73 -4.21
C ALA A 395 -22.57 -10.99 -3.77
N GLY A 396 -22.47 -11.39 -2.49
CA GLY A 396 -23.30 -12.47 -1.93
C GLY A 396 -22.81 -13.90 -2.19
N ARG A 397 -21.60 -14.08 -2.72
CA ARG A 397 -21.00 -15.38 -3.06
C ARG A 397 -19.66 -15.64 -2.32
N PRO A 398 -19.63 -15.60 -0.97
CA PRO A 398 -18.39 -15.62 -0.20
C PRO A 398 -17.56 -16.90 -0.38
N GLU A 399 -18.18 -18.03 -0.70
CA GLU A 399 -17.46 -19.30 -0.91
C GLU A 399 -16.45 -19.21 -2.06
N ARG A 400 -16.72 -18.37 -3.07
CA ARG A 400 -15.79 -18.16 -4.19
C ARG A 400 -14.61 -17.30 -3.81
N THR A 401 -14.78 -16.30 -2.93
CA THR A 401 -13.67 -15.57 -2.30
C THR A 401 -12.74 -16.55 -1.57
N GLN A 402 -13.31 -17.45 -0.77
CA GLN A 402 -12.57 -18.39 0.08
C GLN A 402 -11.73 -19.38 -0.75
N GLU A 403 -12.29 -19.89 -1.86
CA GLU A 403 -11.56 -20.74 -2.81
C GLU A 403 -10.36 -20.04 -3.43
N LEU A 404 -10.57 -18.82 -3.93
CA LEU A 404 -9.53 -18.08 -4.66
C LEU A 404 -8.41 -17.61 -3.73
N ILE A 405 -8.72 -17.20 -2.48
CA ILE A 405 -7.69 -16.90 -1.49
C ILE A 405 -6.82 -18.13 -1.23
N ARG A 406 -7.43 -19.32 -1.06
CA ARG A 406 -6.67 -20.56 -0.88
C ARG A 406 -5.76 -20.86 -2.08
N GLU A 407 -6.29 -20.73 -3.29
CA GLU A 407 -5.51 -20.93 -4.52
C GLU A 407 -4.33 -19.95 -4.60
N ILE A 408 -4.53 -18.68 -4.24
CA ILE A 408 -3.46 -17.68 -4.18
C ILE A 408 -2.39 -18.07 -3.16
N PHE A 409 -2.77 -18.48 -1.95
CA PHE A 409 -1.81 -18.92 -0.94
C PHE A 409 -1.02 -20.15 -1.39
N ASP A 410 -1.67 -21.10 -2.05
CA ASP A 410 -1.04 -22.35 -2.49
C ASP A 410 -0.10 -22.16 -3.70
N THR A 411 -0.28 -21.07 -4.48
CA THR A 411 0.40 -20.91 -5.78
C THR A 411 1.26 -19.66 -5.90
N GLN A 412 1.10 -18.66 -5.03
CA GLN A 412 1.73 -17.35 -5.17
C GLN A 412 2.64 -16.95 -3.99
N TYR A 413 2.67 -17.77 -2.93
CA TYR A 413 3.48 -17.53 -1.73
C TYR A 413 4.17 -18.81 -1.24
N HIS A 414 5.48 -18.76 -1.02
CA HIS A 414 6.24 -19.86 -0.40
C HIS A 414 7.54 -19.36 0.25
N PRO A 415 8.08 -20.05 1.27
CA PRO A 415 9.19 -19.51 2.08
C PRO A 415 10.58 -19.74 1.44
N GLU A 416 10.75 -19.35 0.18
CA GLU A 416 12.01 -19.45 -0.56
C GLU A 416 12.40 -18.10 -1.19
N PRO A 417 13.63 -17.93 -1.71
CA PRO A 417 14.06 -16.66 -2.30
C PRO A 417 13.20 -16.14 -3.47
N ASP A 418 12.46 -17.00 -4.18
CA ASP A 418 11.48 -16.67 -5.22
C ASP A 418 10.04 -16.74 -4.72
N GLY A 419 9.84 -16.59 -3.41
CA GLY A 419 8.61 -16.78 -2.67
C GLY A 419 7.44 -15.84 -2.96
N LEU A 420 7.66 -14.79 -3.75
CA LEU A 420 6.64 -13.82 -4.15
C LEU A 420 6.44 -13.89 -5.66
N CYS A 421 5.19 -13.86 -6.09
CA CYS A 421 4.86 -13.90 -7.52
C CYS A 421 5.09 -12.58 -8.26
N GLY A 422 5.51 -11.50 -7.59
CA GLY A 422 5.75 -10.16 -8.14
C GLY A 422 6.66 -9.35 -7.21
N ASN A 423 6.79 -8.05 -7.48
CA ASN A 423 7.48 -7.14 -6.57
C ASN A 423 6.71 -7.07 -5.23
N ASP A 424 7.41 -6.86 -4.10
CA ASP A 424 6.73 -6.72 -2.80
C ASP A 424 6.10 -5.32 -2.62
N ASP A 425 6.53 -4.36 -3.46
CA ASP A 425 6.05 -2.98 -3.54
C ASP A 425 5.88 -2.31 -2.19
N CYS A 426 7.02 -2.22 -1.50
CA CYS A 426 7.13 -1.59 -0.20
C CYS A 426 6.24 -2.23 0.88
N GLY A 427 6.06 -3.55 0.84
CA GLY A 427 5.30 -4.31 1.82
C GLY A 427 3.82 -4.47 1.46
N GLN A 428 3.38 -4.03 0.29
CA GLN A 428 2.00 -4.15 -0.15
C GLN A 428 1.57 -5.61 -0.35
N MET A 429 2.37 -6.41 -1.07
CA MET A 429 2.12 -7.85 -1.25
C MET A 429 2.14 -8.60 0.08
N SER A 430 3.11 -8.26 0.94
CA SER A 430 3.23 -8.80 2.28
C SER A 430 2.05 -8.43 3.20
N ALA A 431 1.54 -7.20 3.11
CA ALA A 431 0.35 -6.78 3.86
C ALA A 431 -0.92 -7.48 3.34
N TRP A 432 -1.04 -7.72 2.03
CA TRP A 432 -2.13 -8.52 1.45
C TRP A 432 -2.13 -9.93 2.03
N TYR A 433 -0.95 -10.58 2.07
CA TYR A 433 -0.77 -11.89 2.66
C TYR A 433 -1.24 -11.92 4.12
N MET A 434 -0.75 -11.00 4.96
CA MET A 434 -1.09 -10.98 6.38
C MET A 434 -2.59 -10.78 6.63
N PHE A 435 -3.23 -9.83 5.94
CA PHE A 435 -4.67 -9.60 6.05
C PHE A 435 -5.47 -10.84 5.63
N SER A 436 -5.18 -11.37 4.43
CA SER A 436 -5.88 -12.54 3.91
C SER A 436 -5.64 -13.80 4.75
N ALA A 437 -4.45 -13.95 5.35
CA ALA A 437 -4.15 -15.04 6.28
C ALA A 437 -5.01 -14.98 7.53
N MET A 438 -5.21 -13.78 8.09
CA MET A 438 -6.13 -13.51 9.20
C MET A 438 -7.61 -13.69 8.83
N GLY A 439 -7.93 -13.75 7.54
CA GLY A 439 -9.28 -14.04 7.05
C GLY A 439 -10.14 -12.81 6.74
N PHE A 440 -9.54 -11.63 6.54
CA PHE A 440 -10.24 -10.44 6.09
C PHE A 440 -9.32 -9.44 5.36
N TYR A 441 -9.85 -8.59 4.47
CA TYR A 441 -9.05 -7.65 3.69
C TYR A 441 -9.71 -6.26 3.54
N PRO A 442 -8.96 -5.16 3.61
CA PRO A 442 -9.48 -3.81 3.39
C PRO A 442 -9.74 -3.54 1.89
N VAL A 443 -10.87 -4.01 1.35
CA VAL A 443 -11.27 -3.71 -0.04
C VAL A 443 -11.39 -2.20 -0.26
N ASP A 444 -11.94 -1.48 0.72
CA ASP A 444 -11.97 -0.03 0.75
C ASP A 444 -11.33 0.46 2.05
N PRO A 445 -10.03 0.82 2.02
CA PRO A 445 -9.30 1.37 3.17
C PRO A 445 -10.06 2.45 3.96
N VAL A 446 -10.66 3.43 3.27
CA VAL A 446 -11.32 4.59 3.90
C VAL A 446 -12.65 4.21 4.56
N SER A 447 -13.31 3.13 4.16
CA SER A 447 -14.53 2.66 4.82
C SER A 447 -14.32 2.34 6.30
N GLY A 448 -13.10 1.90 6.66
CA GLY A 448 -12.77 1.34 7.97
C GLY A 448 -13.26 -0.09 8.17
N ASN A 449 -13.65 -0.78 7.09
CA ASN A 449 -14.13 -2.16 7.11
C ASN A 449 -13.14 -3.10 6.42
N TYR A 450 -13.05 -4.33 6.93
CA TYR A 450 -12.26 -5.42 6.36
C TYR A 450 -13.21 -6.53 5.91
N VAL A 451 -13.32 -6.76 4.61
CA VAL A 451 -14.22 -7.76 4.01
C VAL A 451 -13.75 -9.15 4.38
N CYS A 452 -14.65 -9.98 4.88
CA CYS A 452 -14.32 -11.33 5.32
C CYS A 452 -13.92 -12.22 4.13
N GLY A 453 -12.83 -12.98 4.30
CA GLY A 453 -12.44 -14.09 3.44
C GLY A 453 -12.56 -15.42 4.20
N ALA A 454 -11.48 -16.20 4.23
CA ALA A 454 -11.31 -17.35 5.11
C ALA A 454 -9.90 -17.32 5.72
N PRO A 455 -9.73 -17.56 7.03
CA PRO A 455 -8.42 -17.67 7.63
C PRO A 455 -7.58 -18.80 7.00
N GLN A 456 -6.28 -18.59 6.94
CA GLN A 456 -5.35 -19.53 6.33
C GLN A 456 -4.56 -20.34 7.37
N MET A 457 -4.61 -19.94 8.64
CA MET A 457 -3.96 -20.63 9.77
C MET A 457 -4.94 -20.78 10.95
N PRO A 458 -4.72 -21.76 11.85
CA PRO A 458 -5.62 -22.05 12.97
C PRO A 458 -5.93 -20.88 13.92
N GLU A 459 -4.94 -20.04 14.24
CA GLU A 459 -5.11 -18.99 15.25
C GLU A 459 -4.19 -17.81 15.01
N PHE A 460 -4.71 -16.60 15.26
CA PHE A 460 -3.97 -15.34 15.30
C PHE A 460 -4.34 -14.59 16.57
N VAL A 461 -3.35 -14.03 17.26
CA VAL A 461 -3.53 -13.21 18.46
C VAL A 461 -2.90 -11.85 18.20
N LEU A 462 -3.72 -10.83 18.01
CA LEU A 462 -3.28 -9.46 17.77
C LEU A 462 -3.18 -8.72 19.10
N ASN A 463 -1.96 -8.33 19.47
CA ASN A 463 -1.66 -7.51 20.64
C ASN A 463 -1.81 -6.02 20.26
N LEU A 464 -2.93 -5.41 20.65
CA LEU A 464 -3.31 -4.05 20.25
C LEU A 464 -2.62 -2.99 21.11
N ALA A 465 -2.48 -1.77 20.58
CA ALA A 465 -1.71 -0.70 21.20
C ALA A 465 -2.25 -0.22 22.57
N ASP A 466 -3.53 -0.44 22.88
CA ASP A 466 -4.12 -0.10 24.17
C ASP A 466 -4.03 -1.23 25.21
N GLY A 467 -3.26 -2.28 24.90
CA GLY A 467 -3.04 -3.45 25.75
C GLY A 467 -4.16 -4.49 25.68
N LYS A 468 -5.17 -4.30 24.82
CA LYS A 468 -6.17 -5.33 24.52
C LYS A 468 -5.62 -6.36 23.54
N THR A 469 -6.35 -7.47 23.44
CA THR A 469 -6.07 -8.51 22.47
C THR A 469 -7.30 -8.75 21.60
N PHE A 470 -7.07 -8.95 20.31
CA PHE A 470 -8.08 -9.46 19.38
C PHE A 470 -7.61 -10.81 18.84
N THR A 471 -8.36 -11.86 19.13
CA THR A 471 -8.03 -13.24 18.76
C THR A 471 -8.90 -13.70 17.61
N ILE A 472 -8.30 -14.32 16.61
CA ILE A 472 -8.99 -14.94 15.48
C ILE A 472 -8.75 -16.45 15.57
N ILE A 473 -9.82 -17.24 15.53
CA ILE A 473 -9.75 -18.70 15.62
C ILE A 473 -10.44 -19.30 14.39
N ALA A 474 -9.76 -20.19 13.68
CA ALA A 474 -10.30 -20.97 12.58
C ALA A 474 -10.60 -22.41 13.05
N GLU A 475 -11.77 -22.60 13.66
CA GLU A 475 -12.18 -23.88 14.25
C GLU A 475 -12.42 -24.92 13.14
N GLY A 476 -11.66 -26.00 13.18
CA GLY A 476 -11.79 -27.11 12.24
C GLY A 476 -11.10 -26.89 10.90
N LEU A 477 -10.28 -25.83 10.75
CA LEU A 477 -9.50 -25.57 9.54
C LEU A 477 -8.66 -26.78 9.15
N SER A 478 -8.81 -27.21 7.90
CA SER A 478 -8.03 -28.29 7.30
C SER A 478 -8.02 -28.14 5.77
N LYS A 479 -7.32 -29.03 5.06
CA LYS A 479 -7.34 -29.05 3.59
C LYS A 479 -8.74 -29.33 3.06
N GLU A 480 -9.51 -30.14 3.77
CA GLU A 480 -10.88 -30.50 3.45
C GLU A 480 -11.88 -29.41 3.88
N HIS A 481 -11.70 -28.83 5.07
CA HIS A 481 -12.56 -27.78 5.62
C HIS A 481 -12.00 -26.39 5.35
N LYS A 482 -12.19 -25.91 4.12
CA LYS A 482 -11.69 -24.62 3.64
C LYS A 482 -12.74 -23.52 3.59
N TYR A 483 -14.03 -23.87 3.76
CA TYR A 483 -15.12 -22.91 3.67
C TYR A 483 -15.56 -22.45 5.05
N VAL A 484 -16.06 -21.23 5.15
CA VAL A 484 -16.65 -20.71 6.39
C VAL A 484 -18.11 -21.17 6.49
N ASP A 485 -18.44 -21.86 7.58
CA ASP A 485 -19.82 -22.24 7.92
C ASP A 485 -20.54 -21.11 8.65
N SER A 486 -19.89 -20.56 9.67
CA SER A 486 -20.44 -19.48 10.49
C SER A 486 -19.32 -18.67 11.12
N ILE A 487 -19.61 -17.40 11.42
CA ILE A 487 -18.71 -16.52 12.18
C ILE A 487 -19.41 -16.12 13.47
N THR A 488 -18.68 -16.09 14.58
CA THR A 488 -19.12 -15.46 15.83
C THR A 488 -18.13 -14.42 16.30
N LEU A 489 -18.62 -13.31 16.82
CA LEU A 489 -17.81 -12.28 17.48
C LEU A 489 -18.20 -12.26 18.96
N ASN A 490 -17.25 -12.57 19.84
CA ASN A 490 -17.46 -12.66 21.29
C ASN A 490 -18.59 -13.64 21.67
N GLY A 491 -18.71 -14.75 20.94
CA GLY A 491 -19.72 -15.79 21.15
C GLY A 491 -21.08 -15.51 20.50
N GLU A 492 -21.31 -14.30 20.00
CA GLU A 492 -22.56 -13.94 19.34
C GLU A 492 -22.48 -14.15 17.82
N PRO A 493 -23.56 -14.64 17.16
CA PRO A 493 -23.59 -14.80 15.71
C PRO A 493 -23.25 -13.51 14.96
N TYR A 494 -22.32 -13.59 14.02
CA TYR A 494 -21.86 -12.46 13.23
C TYR A 494 -22.20 -12.68 11.75
N THR A 495 -23.18 -11.93 11.25
CA THR A 495 -23.75 -12.13 9.91
C THR A 495 -23.32 -11.08 8.88
N LYS A 496 -22.52 -10.09 9.30
CA LYS A 496 -21.94 -9.12 8.37
C LYS A 496 -20.83 -9.79 7.57
N ASN A 497 -20.67 -9.38 6.32
CA ASN A 497 -19.61 -9.87 5.43
C ASN A 497 -18.29 -9.07 5.55
N TYR A 498 -18.18 -8.23 6.58
CA TYR A 498 -16.97 -7.48 6.94
C TYR A 498 -16.85 -7.37 8.45
N ILE A 499 -15.65 -7.16 8.97
CA ILE A 499 -15.38 -6.70 10.34
C ILE A 499 -14.91 -5.25 10.31
N SER A 500 -15.39 -4.41 11.24
CA SER A 500 -14.96 -3.01 11.30
C SER A 500 -13.67 -2.86 12.10
N HIS A 501 -12.89 -1.83 11.78
CA HIS A 501 -11.69 -1.46 12.54
C HIS A 501 -12.02 -1.21 14.02
N GLU A 502 -13.15 -0.58 14.31
CA GLU A 502 -13.63 -0.36 15.69
C GLU A 502 -13.93 -1.67 16.43
N ASP A 503 -14.46 -2.69 15.74
CA ASP A 503 -14.74 -3.98 16.36
C ASP A 503 -13.45 -4.74 16.70
N ILE A 504 -12.41 -4.63 15.86
CA ILE A 504 -11.08 -5.17 16.16
C ILE A 504 -10.47 -4.44 17.37
N LEU A 505 -10.48 -3.10 17.38
CA LEU A 505 -9.90 -2.29 18.47
C LEU A 505 -10.63 -2.42 19.83
N LYS A 506 -11.87 -2.92 19.84
CA LYS A 506 -12.54 -3.29 21.11
C LYS A 506 -11.91 -4.53 21.76
N GLY A 507 -11.08 -5.28 21.03
CA GLY A 507 -10.58 -6.58 21.43
C GLY A 507 -11.69 -7.64 21.44
N GLY A 508 -11.33 -8.86 21.82
CA GLY A 508 -12.25 -9.99 21.89
C GLY A 508 -11.85 -11.14 20.98
N THR A 509 -12.82 -11.97 20.61
CA THR A 509 -12.57 -13.19 19.84
C THR A 509 -13.50 -13.32 18.66
N LEU A 510 -12.93 -13.47 17.47
CA LEU A 510 -13.61 -13.77 16.21
C LEU A 510 -13.36 -15.24 15.86
N VAL A 511 -14.42 -16.04 15.87
CA VAL A 511 -14.32 -17.47 15.54
C VAL A 511 -14.95 -17.72 14.19
N TYR A 512 -14.16 -18.25 13.26
CA TYR A 512 -14.59 -18.84 12.01
C TYR A 512 -14.75 -20.34 12.24
N LYS A 513 -15.97 -20.85 12.11
CA LYS A 513 -16.21 -22.29 12.06
C LYS A 513 -16.06 -22.76 10.63
N MET A 514 -15.12 -23.67 10.38
CA MET A 514 -14.80 -24.16 9.03
C MET A 514 -15.62 -25.42 8.68
N LYS A 515 -15.89 -25.63 7.39
CA LYS A 515 -16.58 -26.81 6.85
C LYS A 515 -16.05 -27.26 5.49
#